data_AF-A0A497N5T8-F1
#
_entry.id   AF-A0A497N5T8-F1
#
_cell.length_a   1.000
_cell.length_b   1.000
_cell.length_c   1.000
_cell.angle_alpha   90.00
_cell.angle_beta   90.00
_cell.angle_gamma   90.00
#
_symmetry.space_group_name_H-M   'P 1'
#
loop_
_entity.id
_entity.type
_entity.pdbx_description
1 polymer ?
#
loop_
_entity_poly.entity_id
_entity_poly.type
_entity_poly.pdbx_seq_one_letter_code
_entity_poly.pdbx_strand_id
1 'polypeptide(L)' 'MLIYNEQKLSALYAFDELEEASSFEVWKYLDYDVNLETIQMALSQYYKMGLVARTRKPDRAYFLTEKGFERLNFLLESE' A
#
# COMPACT_ATOMS: atom_id res chain seq x y z
N MET A 1 0.59 -6.92 18.38
CA MET A 1 -0.48 -7.14 17.37
C MET A 1 -0.97 -5.82 16.77
N LEU A 2 -1.03 -4.72 17.55
CA LEU A 2 -1.36 -3.37 17.06
C LEU A 2 -0.35 -2.81 16.03
N ILE A 3 0.96 -2.85 16.35
CA ILE A 3 2.05 -2.36 15.50
C ILE A 3 2.03 -2.96 14.08
N TYR A 4 1.72 -4.26 13.98
CA TYR A 4 1.73 -4.96 12.68
C TYR A 4 0.57 -4.51 11.77
N ASN A 5 -0.56 -4.12 12.35
CA ASN A 5 -1.67 -3.59 11.56
C ASN A 5 -1.39 -2.15 11.11
N GLU A 6 -0.78 -1.34 11.98
CA GLU A 6 -0.36 0.04 11.66
C GLU A 6 0.64 0.05 10.49
N GLN A 7 1.66 -0.81 10.52
CA GLN A 7 2.66 -0.93 9.44
C GLN A 7 2.07 -1.32 8.08
N LYS A 8 0.99 -2.10 8.06
CA LYS A 8 0.30 -2.44 6.82
C LYS A 8 -0.48 -1.26 6.28
N LEU A 9 -1.18 -0.54 7.17
CA LEU A 9 -1.92 0.66 6.80
C LEU A 9 -1.00 1.72 6.22
N SER A 10 0.23 1.88 6.74
CA SER A 10 1.25 2.77 6.17
C SER A 10 1.49 2.52 4.68
N ALA A 11 1.50 1.25 4.24
CA ALA A 11 1.68 0.92 2.83
C ALA A 11 0.48 1.30 1.96
N LEU A 12 -0.74 1.31 2.51
CA LEU A 12 -1.94 1.76 1.79
C LEU A 12 -1.99 3.30 1.75
N TYR A 13 -1.68 3.97 2.87
CA TYR A 13 -1.61 5.43 2.97
C TYR A 13 -0.57 6.04 2.02
N ALA A 14 0.54 5.35 1.76
CA ALA A 14 1.54 5.82 0.82
C ALA A 14 1.00 6.08 -0.60
N PHE A 15 -0.10 5.43 -1.01
CA PHE A 15 -0.71 5.66 -2.32
C PHE A 15 -1.60 6.90 -2.40
N ASP A 16 -1.84 7.59 -1.29
CA ASP A 16 -2.47 8.91 -1.32
C ASP A 16 -1.58 9.93 -2.04
N GLU A 17 -0.26 9.82 -1.82
CA GLU A 17 0.75 10.72 -2.41
C GLU A 17 1.45 10.12 -3.65
N LEU A 18 1.69 8.80 -3.68
CA LEU A 18 2.48 8.19 -4.74
C LEU A 18 1.70 7.90 -6.03
N GLU A 19 0.36 7.86 -5.99
CA GLU A 19 -0.57 7.44 -7.06
C GLU A 19 -0.31 6.03 -7.66
N GLU A 20 0.89 5.78 -8.19
CA GLU A 20 1.41 4.51 -8.69
C GLU A 20 2.86 4.29 -8.23
N ALA A 21 3.14 3.15 -7.58
CA ALA A 21 4.48 2.86 -7.05
C ALA A 21 4.81 1.37 -6.94
N SER A 22 6.08 1.02 -7.12
CA SER A 22 6.63 -0.29 -6.77
C SER A 22 6.75 -0.45 -5.25
N SER A 23 6.90 -1.70 -4.78
CA SER A 23 7.15 -1.96 -3.35
C SER A 23 8.39 -1.27 -2.81
N PHE A 24 9.40 -1.03 -3.67
CA PHE A 24 10.63 -0.35 -3.28
C PHE A 24 10.44 1.15 -3.13
N GLU A 25 9.64 1.77 -4.00
CA GLU A 25 9.29 3.20 -3.90
C GLU A 25 8.44 3.47 -2.67
N VAL A 26 7.45 2.61 -2.37
CA VAL A 26 6.68 2.69 -1.11
C VAL A 26 7.60 2.57 0.11
N TRP A 27 8.56 1.64 0.08
CA TRP A 27 9.52 1.47 1.17
C TRP A 27 10.41 2.68 1.40
N LYS A 28 10.84 3.33 0.31
CA LYS A 28 11.61 4.58 0.36
C LYS A 28 10.76 5.76 0.84
N TYR A 29 9.49 5.83 0.43
CA TYR A 29 8.56 6.88 0.86
C TYR A 29 8.30 6.83 2.36
N LEU A 30 8.20 5.63 2.94
CA LEU A 30 8.04 5.40 4.37
C LEU A 30 9.35 5.53 5.17
N ASP A 31 10.37 6.21 4.61
CA ASP A 31 11.71 6.41 5.19
C ASP A 31 12.31 5.16 5.85
N TYR A 32 12.05 3.99 5.26
CA TYR A 32 12.52 2.70 5.76
C TYR A 32 11.98 2.29 7.15
N ASP A 33 10.99 3.01 7.70
CA ASP A 33 10.36 2.73 9.01
C ASP A 33 9.67 1.36 9.05
N VAL A 34 9.18 0.91 7.90
CA VAL A 34 8.54 -0.40 7.72
C VAL A 34 9.48 -1.32 6.93
N ASN A 35 9.61 -2.58 7.35
CA ASN A 35 10.38 -3.56 6.60
C ASN A 35 9.80 -3.77 5.19
N LEU A 36 10.65 -3.75 4.14
CA LEU A 36 10.28 -4.00 2.74
C LEU A 36 9.48 -5.30 2.56
N GLU A 37 9.81 -6.38 3.26
CA GLU A 37 9.06 -7.64 3.19
C GLU A 37 7.63 -7.46 3.69
N THR A 38 7.44 -6.66 4.75
CA THR A 38 6.10 -6.36 5.28
C THR A 38 5.28 -5.56 4.28
N ILE A 39 5.90 -4.60 3.59
CA ILE A 39 5.26 -3.85 2.49
C ILE A 39 4.89 -4.78 1.34
N GLN A 40 5.79 -5.66 0.90
CA GLN A 40 5.51 -6.63 -0.16
C GLN A 40 4.36 -7.58 0.21
N MET A 41 4.32 -8.05 1.45
CA MET A 41 3.23 -8.86 1.98
C MET A 41 1.91 -8.07 2.02
N ALA A 42 1.93 -6.81 2.46
CA ALA A 42 0.76 -5.94 2.50
C ALA A 42 0.19 -5.71 1.09
N LEU A 43 1.03 -5.29 0.14
CA LEU A 43 0.64 -5.08 -1.26
C LEU A 43 0.09 -6.35 -1.91
N SER A 44 0.67 -7.52 -1.60
CA SER A 44 0.16 -8.81 -2.06
C SER A 44 -1.23 -9.12 -1.49
N GLN A 45 -1.47 -8.83 -0.21
CA GLN A 45 -2.78 -8.98 0.43
C GLN A 45 -3.80 -8.01 -0.17
N TYR A 46 -3.44 -6.73 -0.30
CA TYR A 46 -4.29 -5.71 -0.92
C TYR A 46 -4.67 -6.03 -2.36
N TYR A 47 -3.73 -6.58 -3.14
CA TYR A 47 -4.01 -7.07 -4.47
C TYR A 47 -5.04 -8.20 -4.47
N LYS A 48 -4.90 -9.18 -3.57
CA LYS A 48 -5.88 -10.28 -3.42
C LYS A 48 -7.26 -9.78 -2.96
N MET A 49 -7.31 -8.69 -2.20
CA MET A 49 -8.54 -8.06 -1.73
C MET A 49 -9.19 -7.12 -2.78
N GLY A 50 -8.49 -6.85 -3.89
CA GLY A 50 -8.91 -5.92 -4.93
C GLY A 50 -8.79 -4.45 -4.52
N LEU A 51 -7.99 -4.12 -3.50
CA LEU A 51 -7.74 -2.73 -3.07
C LEU A 51 -6.68 -2.05 -3.93
N VAL A 52 -5.72 -2.82 -4.45
CA VAL A 52 -4.74 -2.32 -5.41
C VAL A 52 -4.76 -3.19 -6.65
N ALA A 53 -4.52 -2.57 -7.80
CA ALA A 53 -4.13 -3.27 -9.02
C ALA A 53 -2.61 -3.20 -9.19
N ARG A 54 -2.08 -3.87 -10.21
CA ARG A 54 -0.67 -3.82 -10.54
C ARG A 54 -0.42 -3.89 -12.04
N THR A 55 0.59 -3.18 -12.50
CA THR A 55 1.06 -3.23 -13.88
C THR A 55 1.76 -4.57 -14.20
N ARG A 56 1.91 -4.88 -15.49
CA ARG A 56 2.61 -6.08 -15.95
C ARG A 56 4.13 -5.89 -15.82
N LYS A 57 4.88 -7.01 -15.82
CA LYS A 57 6.35 -6.98 -15.83
C LYS A 57 6.89 -6.23 -17.06
N PRO A 58 8.09 -5.63 -17.00
CA PRO A 58 9.08 -5.71 -15.91
C PRO A 58 8.80 -4.79 -14.71
N ASP A 59 8.12 -3.67 -14.94
CA ASP A 59 7.95 -2.60 -13.96
C ASP A 59 6.67 -2.77 -13.16
N ARG A 60 6.64 -3.81 -12.32
CA ARG A 60 5.47 -4.12 -11.47
C ARG A 60 5.29 -3.04 -10.40
N ALA A 61 4.50 -2.03 -10.74
CA ALA A 61 4.00 -1.01 -9.84
C ALA A 61 2.57 -1.36 -9.40
N TYR A 62 2.15 -0.79 -8.29
CA TYR A 62 0.83 -0.90 -7.70
C TYR A 62 0.14 0.45 -7.73
N PHE A 63 -1.18 0.47 -7.82
CA PHE A 63 -2.00 1.68 -7.75
C PHE A 63 -3.36 1.32 -7.14
N LEU A 64 -4.03 2.30 -6.53
CA LEU A 64 -5.33 2.08 -5.90
C LEU A 64 -6.39 1.75 -6.96
N THR A 65 -7.26 0.80 -6.63
CA THR A 65 -8.54 0.66 -7.33
C THR A 65 -9.56 1.61 -6.71
N GLU A 66 -10.74 1.76 -7.32
CA GLU A 66 -11.86 2.49 -6.73
C GLU A 66 -12.18 1.99 -5.30
N LYS A 67 -12.26 0.67 -5.12
CA LYS A 67 -12.43 0.04 -3.81
C LYS A 67 -11.27 0.35 -2.84
N GLY A 68 -10.05 0.43 -3.36
CA GLY A 68 -8.87 0.84 -2.60
C GLY A 68 -8.99 2.27 -2.07
N PHE A 69 -9.42 3.18 -2.94
CA PHE A 69 -9.62 4.58 -2.64
C PHE A 69 -10.74 4.78 -1.59
N GLU A 70 -11.89 4.11 -1.76
CA GLU A 70 -12.95 4.10 -0.74
C GLU A 70 -12.45 3.60 0.61
N ARG A 71 -11.63 2.54 0.61
CA ARG A 71 -11.06 1.99 1.85
C ARG A 71 -10.07 2.96 2.49
N LEU A 72 -9.25 3.62 1.70
CA LEU A 72 -8.30 4.64 2.16
C LEU A 72 -9.04 5.82 2.81
N ASN A 73 -10.05 6.37 2.13
CA ASN A 73 -10.85 7.49 2.66
C ASN A 73 -11.55 7.12 3.96
N PHE A 74 -12.17 5.93 4.03
CA PHE A 74 -12.78 5.45 5.28
C PHE A 74 -11.78 5.43 6.44
N LEU A 75 -10.53 5.03 6.19
CA LEU A 75 -9.50 4.98 7.22
C LEU A 75 -9.08 6.39 7.66
N LEU A 76 -8.88 7.32 6.72
CA LEU A 76 -8.54 8.72 6.98
C LEU A 76 -9.65 9.47 7.74
N GLU A 77 -10.92 9.17 7.44
CA GLU A 77 -12.09 9.77 8.13
C GLU A 77 -12.37 9.15 9.51
N SER A 78 -11.81 7.97 9.79
CA SER A 78 -11.99 7.24 11.06
C SER A 78 -10.89 7.51 12.09
N GLU A 79 -9.88 8.29 11.72
CA GLU A 79 -8.82 8.82 12.61
C GLU A 79 -9.22 10.18 13.20
#